data_AF-A0A3D1AIZ2-F1
#
_entry.id   AF-A0A3D1AIZ2-F1
#
_cell.length_a   1.000
_cell.length_b   1.000
_cell.length_c   1.000
_cell.angle_alpha   90.00
_cell.angle_beta   90.00
_cell.angle_gamma   90.00
#
_symmetry.space_group_name_H-M   'P 1'
#
loop_
_entity.id
_entity.type
_entity.pdbx_description
1 polymer ?
#
loop_
_entity_poly.entity_id
_entity_poly.type
_entity_poly.pdbx_seq_one_letter_code
_entity_poly.pdbx_strand_id
1 'polypeptide(L)'
;PRLGKYVGNTIKPIMGHSMPLATIGAFLLWLGWFGFNGGSVLSADPALVSFVFVTTCLAAAAGMFGAITLSWMIQKKPDLSMTLNGVLAG
;
A
#
# COMPACT_ATOMS: atom_id res chain seq x y z
N PRO A 1 -3.12 17.95 16.38
CA PRO A 1 -2.80 16.49 16.29
C PRO A 1 -3.80 15.69 17.13
N ARG A 2 -4.02 14.39 16.83
CA ARG A 2 -4.87 13.53 17.69
C ARG A 2 -4.34 13.55 19.13
N LEU A 3 -5.24 13.67 20.10
CA LEU A 3 -4.88 13.66 21.53
C LEU A 3 -4.07 12.39 21.85
N GLY A 4 -2.99 12.53 22.62
CA GLY A 4 -2.10 11.42 22.99
C GLY A 4 -1.04 11.03 21.95
N LYS A 5 -1.04 11.60 20.74
CA LYS A 5 0.01 11.34 19.72
C LYS A 5 1.39 11.87 20.14
N TYR A 6 1.41 13.05 20.78
CA TYR A 6 2.62 13.70 21.28
C TYR A 6 2.43 13.96 22.76
N VAL A 7 3.28 13.37 23.59
CA VAL A 7 3.22 13.49 25.06
C VAL A 7 4.60 13.89 25.55
N GLY A 8 4.71 15.14 26.04
CA GLY A 8 6.02 15.75 26.27
C GLY A 8 6.83 15.82 24.97
N ASN A 9 8.08 15.37 25.02
CA ASN A 9 8.97 15.31 23.85
C ASN A 9 8.98 13.92 23.16
N THR A 10 7.99 13.06 23.46
CA THR A 10 7.92 11.68 22.96
C THR A 10 6.75 11.50 21.99
N ILE A 11 7.02 10.80 20.88
CA ILE A 11 6.00 10.44 19.87
C ILE A 11 5.44 9.06 20.21
N LYS A 12 4.12 8.95 20.39
CA LYS A 12 3.43 7.67 20.64
C LYS A 12 2.63 7.24 19.41
N PRO A 13 2.85 6.05 18.85
CA PRO A 13 2.02 5.55 17.76
C PRO A 13 0.59 5.27 18.26
N ILE A 14 -0.41 5.64 17.45
CA ILE A 14 -1.81 5.26 17.65
C ILE A 14 -2.08 4.13 16.68
N MET A 15 -2.25 2.92 17.20
CA MET A 15 -2.35 1.70 16.39
C MET A 15 -3.70 1.60 15.68
N GLY A 16 -3.72 0.90 14.54
CA GLY A 16 -4.96 0.56 13.85
C GLY A 16 -5.82 -0.40 14.68
N HIS A 17 -7.14 -0.22 14.60
CA HIS A 17 -8.09 -1.02 15.40
C HIS A 17 -8.30 -2.43 14.85
N SER A 18 -8.07 -2.67 13.56
CA SER A 18 -8.18 -3.99 12.93
C SER A 18 -7.27 -4.11 11.71
N MET A 19 -6.19 -4.88 11.85
CA MET A 19 -5.27 -5.18 10.75
C MET A 19 -5.86 -6.09 9.67
N PRO A 20 -6.71 -7.10 10.00
CA PRO A 20 -7.40 -7.86 8.97
C PRO A 20 -8.29 -6.98 8.08
N LEU A 21 -9.05 -6.05 8.69
CA LEU A 21 -9.90 -5.14 7.91
C LEU A 21 -9.08 -4.18 7.04
N ALA A 22 -7.97 -3.66 7.57
CA ALA A 22 -7.04 -2.85 6.78
C ALA A 22 -6.45 -3.63 5.59
N THR A 23 -6.16 -4.92 5.78
CA THR A 23 -5.66 -5.81 4.71
C THR A 23 -6.72 -5.99 3.61
N ILE A 24 -7.98 -6.25 3.99
CA ILE A 24 -9.10 -6.32 3.03
C ILE A 24 -9.22 -4.99 2.27
N GLY A 25 -9.15 -3.85 2.97
CA GLY A 25 -9.20 -2.53 2.36
C GLY A 25 -8.08 -2.32 1.33
N ALA A 26 -6.85 -2.71 1.64
CA ALA A 26 -5.73 -2.63 0.71
C ALA A 26 -5.93 -3.50 -0.54
N PHE A 27 -6.46 -4.72 -0.39
CA PHE A 27 -6.79 -5.57 -1.54
C PHE A 27 -7.90 -4.97 -2.41
N LEU A 28 -8.94 -4.40 -1.81
CA LEU A 28 -10.01 -3.73 -2.54
C LEU A 28 -9.50 -2.51 -3.30
N LEU A 29 -8.62 -1.71 -2.68
CA LEU A 29 -7.97 -0.58 -3.34
C LEU A 29 -7.08 -1.06 -4.49
N TRP A 30 -6.24 -2.07 -4.28
CA TRP A 30 -5.38 -2.61 -5.34
C TRP A 30 -6.21 -3.14 -6.51
N LEU A 31 -7.28 -3.91 -6.26
CA LEU A 31 -8.22 -4.34 -7.29
C LEU A 31 -8.84 -3.15 -8.02
N GLY A 32 -9.31 -2.14 -7.28
CA GLY A 32 -9.85 -0.91 -7.84
C GLY A 32 -8.84 -0.15 -8.69
N TRP A 33 -7.54 -0.22 -8.35
CA TRP A 33 -6.46 0.44 -9.07
C TRP A 33 -6.24 -0.11 -10.48
N PHE A 34 -6.52 -1.40 -10.72
CA PHE A 34 -6.57 -1.92 -12.09
C PHE A 34 -7.63 -1.19 -12.92
N GLY A 35 -8.85 -1.04 -12.38
CA GLY A 35 -9.91 -0.28 -13.04
C GLY A 35 -9.56 1.20 -13.23
N PHE A 36 -8.96 1.83 -12.22
CA PHE A 36 -8.54 3.23 -12.26
C PHE A 36 -7.47 3.48 -13.33
N ASN A 37 -6.37 2.72 -13.32
CA ASN A 37 -5.27 2.89 -14.26
C ASN A 37 -5.64 2.38 -15.66
N GLY A 38 -6.19 1.18 -15.77
CA GLY A 38 -6.57 0.61 -17.07
C GLY A 38 -7.72 1.36 -17.73
N GLY A 39 -8.69 1.86 -16.96
CA GLY A 39 -9.75 2.71 -17.47
C GLY A 39 -9.23 4.05 -18.02
N SER A 40 -8.11 4.54 -17.49
CA SER A 40 -7.44 5.77 -17.96
C SER A 40 -6.81 5.63 -19.35
N VAL A 41 -6.76 4.42 -19.92
CA VAL A 41 -6.40 4.19 -21.33
C VAL A 41 -7.48 4.75 -22.28
N LEU A 42 -8.73 4.91 -21.82
CA LEU A 42 -9.87 5.45 -22.56
C LEU A 42 -10.19 4.74 -23.89
N SER A 43 -9.64 3.54 -24.06
CA SER A 43 -9.90 2.64 -25.17
C SER A 43 -9.78 1.20 -24.69
N ALA A 44 -10.37 0.27 -25.42
CA ALA A 44 -10.24 -1.16 -25.15
C ALA A 44 -9.06 -1.79 -25.91
N ASP A 45 -8.01 -1.01 -26.21
CA ASP A 45 -6.81 -1.53 -26.87
C ASP A 45 -6.15 -2.60 -25.97
N PRO A 46 -6.11 -3.88 -26.40
CA PRO A 46 -5.65 -4.95 -25.53
C PRO A 46 -4.17 -4.84 -25.16
N ALA A 47 -3.33 -4.27 -26.02
CA ALA A 47 -1.90 -4.14 -25.77
C ALA A 47 -1.62 -3.06 -24.73
N LEU A 48 -2.28 -1.89 -24.85
CA LEU A 48 -2.13 -0.81 -23.88
C LEU A 48 -2.76 -1.15 -22.52
N VAL A 49 -3.97 -1.71 -22.51
CA VAL A 49 -4.65 -2.09 -21.26
C VAL A 49 -3.86 -3.17 -20.52
N SER A 50 -3.37 -4.20 -21.21
CA SER A 50 -2.57 -5.25 -20.57
C SER A 50 -1.24 -4.72 -20.02
N PHE A 51 -0.55 -3.84 -20.76
CA PHE A 51 0.65 -3.17 -20.26
C PHE A 51 0.37 -2.41 -18.96
N VAL A 52 -0.69 -1.61 -18.92
CA VAL A 52 -1.08 -0.84 -17.73
C VAL A 52 -1.43 -1.73 -16.54
N PHE A 53 -2.13 -2.84 -16.76
CA PHE A 53 -2.40 -3.81 -15.69
C PHE A 53 -1.12 -4.43 -15.13
N VAL A 54 -0.19 -4.83 -15.99
CA VAL A 54 1.09 -5.42 -15.56
C VAL A 54 1.91 -4.42 -14.76
N THR A 55 2.02 -3.16 -15.22
CA THR A 55 2.78 -2.14 -14.48
C THR A 55 2.11 -1.78 -13.16
N THR A 56 0.78 -1.73 -13.10
CA THR A 56 0.03 -1.51 -11.84
C THR A 56 0.30 -2.63 -10.83
N CYS A 57 0.31 -3.88 -11.27
CA CYS A 57 0.62 -5.03 -10.41
C CYS A 57 2.07 -5.00 -9.92
N LEU A 58 3.02 -4.75 -10.82
CA LEU A 58 4.44 -4.71 -10.50
C LEU A 58 4.80 -3.55 -9.58
N ALA A 59 4.18 -2.38 -9.75
CA ALA A 59 4.43 -1.21 -8.90
C ALA A 59 3.99 -1.48 -7.45
N ALA A 60 2.76 -1.94 -7.26
CA ALA A 60 2.24 -2.32 -5.94
C ALA A 60 3.05 -3.45 -5.29
N ALA A 61 3.46 -4.47 -6.06
CA ALA A 61 4.31 -5.55 -5.56
C ALA A 61 5.71 -5.05 -5.17
N ALA A 62 6.33 -4.19 -5.98
CA ALA A 62 7.62 -3.59 -5.67
C ALA A 62 7.55 -2.69 -4.42
N GLY A 63 6.48 -1.91 -4.27
CA GLY A 63 6.21 -1.11 -3.07
C GLY A 63 6.05 -1.98 -1.82
N MET A 64 5.31 -3.09 -1.93
CA MET A 64 5.16 -4.08 -0.86
C MET A 64 6.51 -4.67 -0.43
N PHE A 65 7.29 -5.17 -1.38
CA PHE A 65 8.61 -5.75 -1.12
C PHE A 65 9.58 -4.71 -0.56
N GLY A 66 9.62 -3.50 -1.14
CA GLY A 66 10.44 -2.41 -0.64
C GLY A 66 10.11 -2.06 0.81
N ALA A 67 8.83 -1.91 1.14
CA ALA A 67 8.40 -1.57 2.49
C ALA A 67 8.67 -2.68 3.51
N ILE A 68 8.40 -3.94 3.19
CA ILE A 68 8.64 -5.05 4.12
C ILE A 68 10.15 -5.25 4.35
N THR A 69 10.97 -5.16 3.30
CA THR A 69 12.43 -5.27 3.41
C THR A 69 12.99 -4.09 4.23
N LEU A 70 12.52 -2.87 3.99
CA LEU A 70 12.95 -1.70 4.78
C LEU A 70 12.52 -1.80 6.25
N SER A 71 11.31 -2.29 6.51
CA SER A 71 10.82 -2.58 7.87
C SER A 71 11.74 -3.59 8.58
N TRP A 72 12.14 -4.66 7.91
CA TRP A 72 13.14 -5.60 8.43
C TRP A 72 14.49 -4.93 8.73
N MET A 73 14.98 -4.04 7.87
CA MET A 73 16.27 -3.38 8.08
C MET A 73 16.26 -2.40 9.25
N ILE A 74 15.22 -1.58 9.36
CA ILE A 74 15.13 -0.48 10.34
C ILE A 74 14.52 -0.97 11.66
N GLN A 75 13.37 -1.64 11.59
CA GLN A 75 12.59 -2.04 12.76
C GLN A 75 12.96 -3.44 13.27
N LYS A 76 13.81 -4.17 12.52
CA LYS A 76 14.31 -5.52 12.84
C LYS A 76 13.23 -6.59 12.93
N LYS A 77 12.04 -6.31 12.40
CA LYS A 77 10.90 -7.22 12.31
C LYS A 77 10.00 -6.79 11.14
N PRO A 78 9.21 -7.70 10.55
CA PRO A 78 8.20 -7.31 9.58
C PRO A 78 7.09 -6.50 10.25
N ASP A 79 6.67 -5.40 9.61
CA ASP A 79 5.51 -4.60 10.00
C ASP A 79 4.45 -4.64 8.90
N LEU A 80 3.35 -5.32 9.20
CA LEU A 80 2.22 -5.45 8.27
C LEU A 80 1.64 -4.09 7.87
N SER A 81 1.54 -3.13 8.79
CA SER A 81 1.03 -1.80 8.48
C SER A 81 1.90 -1.11 7.44
N MET A 82 3.22 -1.19 7.58
CA MET A 82 4.15 -0.62 6.61
C MET A 82 4.09 -1.34 5.27
N THR A 83 3.99 -2.67 5.26
CA THR A 83 3.82 -3.46 4.04
C THR A 83 2.55 -3.06 3.28
N LEU A 84 1.42 -2.90 3.97
CA LEU A 84 0.17 -2.45 3.35
C LEU A 84 0.29 -1.02 2.80
N ASN A 85 0.97 -0.12 3.50
CA ASN A 85 1.27 1.21 2.96
C ASN A 85 2.21 1.15 1.75
N GLY A 86 3.14 0.19 1.72
CA GLY A 86 4.00 -0.07 0.57
C GLY A 86 3.21 -0.47 -0.67
N VAL A 87 2.22 -1.35 -0.53
CA VAL A 87 1.29 -1.71 -1.62
C VAL A 87 0.57 -0.50 -2.19
N LEU A 88 0.16 0.45 -1.33
CA LEU A 88 -0.58 1.64 -1.74
C LEU A 88 0.33 2.76 -2.30
N ALA A 89 1.61 2.75 -1.93
CA ALA A 89 2.58 3.74 -2.36
C ALA A 89 3.18 3.42 -3.74
N GLY A 90 3.21 2.14 -4.12
CA GLY A 90 3.61 1.67 -5.44
C GLY A 90 2.44 1.64 -6.40
#